data_AF-A0A6N0LXN0-F1
#
_entry.id   AF-A0A6N0LXN0-F1
#
_cell.length_a   1.000
_cell.length_b   1.000
_cell.length_c   1.000
_cell.angle_alpha   90.00
_cell.angle_beta   90.00
_cell.angle_gamma   90.00
#
_symmetry.space_group_name_H-M   'P 1'
#
loop_
_entity.id
_entity.type
_entity.pdbx_description
1 polymer ?
#
loop_
_entity_poly.entity_id
_entity_poly.type
_entity_poly.pdbx_seq_one_letter_code
_entity_poly.pdbx_strand_id
1 'polypeptide(L)' 'MELRRNCHIPTYSGDLKDVLLNHAGLAQHHKGEKAYQLAKEIARLTTFSDPEITYWFSRITELM' A
#
# COMPACT_ATOMS: atom_id res chain seq x y z
N MET A 1 0.33 -30.83 6.41
CA MET A 1 0.39 -30.23 5.06
C MET A 1 0.27 -28.72 5.23
N GLU A 2 1.39 -28.03 5.36
CA GLU A 2 1.42 -26.56 5.46
C GLU A 2 1.66 -25.98 4.07
N LEU A 3 0.64 -25.32 3.51
CA LEU A 3 0.75 -24.56 2.27
C LEU A 3 1.56 -23.28 2.53
N ARG A 4 2.89 -23.40 2.59
CA ARG A 4 3.80 -22.25 2.49
C ARG A 4 3.78 -21.74 1.05
N ARG A 5 2.73 -21.00 0.70
CA ARG A 5 2.79 -20.07 -0.43
C ARG A 5 3.78 -18.98 -0.02
N ASN A 6 5.02 -19.13 -0.47
CA ASN A 6 5.99 -18.04 -0.58
C ASN A 6 5.40 -16.97 -1.49
N CYS A 7 4.47 -16.18 -0.96
CA CYS A 7 4.18 -14.87 -1.49
C CYS A 7 5.39 -14.04 -1.08
N HIS A 8 6.36 -13.89 -1.97
CA HIS A 8 7.48 -12.99 -1.79
C HIS A 8 6.91 -11.57 -1.87
N ILE A 9 6.30 -11.14 -0.77
CA ILE A 9 5.88 -9.76 -0.57
C ILE A 9 7.20 -9.00 -0.47
N PRO A 10 7.49 -8.05 -1.37
CA PRO A 10 8.67 -7.22 -1.23
C PRO A 10 8.59 -6.53 0.13
N THR A 11 9.44 -6.98 1.05
CA THR A 11 9.57 -6.40 2.38
C THR A 11 10.40 -5.14 2.19
N TYR A 12 9.74 -4.07 1.74
CA TYR A 12 10.40 -2.79 1.57
C TYR A 12 10.95 -2.36 2.92
N SER A 13 12.28 -2.30 3.05
CA SER A 13 12.97 -1.93 4.29
C SER A 13 12.92 -0.41 4.56
N GLY A 14 12.04 0.31 3.87
CA GLY A 14 11.73 1.72 4.07
C GLY A 14 10.27 1.89 4.45
N ASP A 15 9.90 3.07 4.94
CA ASP A 15 8.50 3.36 5.28
C ASP A 15 7.62 3.09 4.05
N LEU A 16 6.71 2.11 4.15
CA LEU A 16 5.85 1.64 3.04
C LEU A 16 5.18 2.82 2.33
N LYS A 17 4.80 3.83 3.10
CA LYS A 17 4.22 5.07 2.60
C LYS A 17 5.15 5.75 1.61
N ASP A 18 6.39 6.00 1.99
CA ASP A 18 7.37 6.70 1.16
C ASP A 18 7.60 5.94 -0.14
N VAL A 19 7.70 4.60 -0.07
CA VAL A 19 7.86 3.77 -1.26
C VAL A 19 6.66 3.91 -2.20
N LEU A 20 5.43 3.79 -1.69
CA LEU A 20 4.22 3.88 -2.49
C LEU A 20 4.04 5.28 -3.10
N LEU A 21 4.31 6.33 -2.32
CA LEU A 21 4.22 7.71 -2.78
C LEU A 21 5.27 8.03 -3.84
N ASN A 22 6.52 7.61 -3.64
CA ASN A 22 7.59 7.80 -4.63
C ASN A 22 7.29 7.02 -5.91
N HIS A 23 6.84 5.76 -5.80
CA HIS A 23 6.48 4.93 -6.95
C HIS A 23 5.32 5.52 -7.76
N ALA A 24 4.32 6.11 -7.11
CA ALA A 24 3.20 6.76 -7.78
C ALA A 24 3.52 8.19 -8.29
N GLY A 25 4.74 8.71 -8.09
CA GLY A 25 5.07 10.10 -8.39
C GLY A 25 4.34 11.13 -7.51
N LEU A 26 3.84 10.70 -6.35
CA LEU A 26 3.03 11.48 -5.41
C LEU A 26 3.77 11.87 -4.12
N ALA A 27 5.09 11.67 -4.06
CA ALA A 27 5.92 11.95 -2.87
C ALA A 27 5.71 13.34 -2.24
N GLN A 28 5.49 14.36 -3.06
CA GLN A 28 5.27 15.74 -2.61
C GLN A 28 3.81 16.19 -2.74
N HIS A 29 2.90 15.29 -3.12
CA HIS A 29 1.54 15.63 -3.46
C HIS A 29 0.60 15.35 -2.27
N HIS A 30 -0.12 16.36 -1.78
CA HIS A 30 -1.11 16.20 -0.70
C HIS A 30 -2.18 15.13 -0.99
N LYS A 31 -2.44 14.82 -2.27
CA LYS A 31 -3.35 13.72 -2.65
C LYS A 31 -2.77 12.33 -2.37
N GLY A 32 -1.45 12.17 -2.46
CA GLY A 32 -0.78 10.91 -2.15
C GLY A 32 -0.93 10.52 -0.69
N GLU A 33 -0.74 11.48 0.23
CA GLU A 33 -0.97 11.27 1.66
C GLU A 33 -2.40 10.75 1.91
N LYS A 34 -3.39 11.42 1.34
CA LYS A 34 -4.80 11.06 1.50
C LYS A 34 -5.11 9.68 0.91
N ALA A 35 -4.51 9.35 -0.24
CA ALA A 35 -4.64 8.03 -0.86
C ALA A 35 -4.10 6.93 0.06
N TYR A 36 -2.93 7.15 0.67
CA TYR A 36 -2.30 6.20 1.58
C TYR A 36 -3.08 6.03 2.89
N GLN A 37 -3.57 7.12 3.48
CA GLN A 37 -4.41 7.03 4.67
C GLN A 37 -5.70 6.25 4.38
N LEU A 38 -6.37 6.53 3.26
CA LEU A 38 -7.57 5.82 2.84
C LEU A 38 -7.29 4.34 2.60
N ALA A 39 -6.18 4.00 1.94
CA ALA A 39 -5.76 2.61 1.75
C ALA A 39 -5.54 1.87 3.07
N LYS A 40 -4.92 2.53 4.06
CA LYS A 40 -4.76 1.99 5.41
C LYS A 40 -6.09 1.80 6.13
N GLU A 41 -7.01 2.75 6.03
CA GLU A 41 -8.33 2.65 6.65
C GLU A 41 -9.13 1.48 6.07
N ILE A 42 -9.08 1.26 4.75
CA ILE A 42 -9.73 0.10 4.13
C ILE A 42 -9.06 -1.20 4.59
N ALA A 43 -7.72 -1.25 4.58
CA ALA A 43 -6.99 -2.43 5.03
C ALA A 43 -7.26 -2.77 6.52
N ARG A 44 -7.56 -1.77 7.36
CA ARG A 44 -7.94 -1.99 8.77
C ARG A 44 -9.24 -2.76 8.95
N LEU A 45 -10.13 -2.72 7.96
CA LEU A 45 -11.40 -3.45 8.00
C LEU A 45 -11.25 -4.92 7.62
N THR A 46 -10.05 -5.32 7.18
CA THR A 46 -9.73 -6.65 6.67
C THR A 46 -8.54 -7.22 7.42
N THR A 47 -7.39 -7.40 6.74
CA THR A 47 -6.23 -8.12 7.27
C THR A 47 -5.14 -7.19 7.78
N PHE A 48 -5.22 -5.89 7.45
CA PHE A 48 -4.28 -4.82 7.80
C PHE A 48 -2.82 -5.24 7.57
N SER A 49 -2.49 -5.52 6.31
CA SER A 49 -1.16 -5.95 5.89
C SER A 49 -0.60 -5.07 4.77
N ASP A 50 0.72 -4.98 4.66
CA ASP A 50 1.41 -4.18 3.63
C ASP A 50 0.98 -4.51 2.19
N PRO A 51 0.76 -5.80 1.79
CA PRO A 51 0.21 -6.12 0.47
C PRO A 51 -1.18 -5.53 0.24
N GLU A 52 -2.02 -5.55 1.27
CA GLU A 52 -3.39 -5.06 1.19
C GLU A 52 -3.44 -3.55 1.12
N ILE A 53 -2.60 -2.86 1.90
CA ILE A 53 -2.40 -1.41 1.82
C ILE A 53 -1.89 -1.04 0.42
N THR A 54 -0.92 -1.77 -0.11
CA THR A 54 -0.39 -1.57 -1.47
C THR A 54 -1.48 -1.73 -2.53
N TYR A 55 -2.26 -2.81 -2.45
CA TYR A 55 -3.37 -3.07 -3.36
C TYR A 55 -4.39 -1.93 -3.36
N TRP A 56 -4.87 -1.52 -2.19
CA TRP A 56 -5.84 -0.43 -2.08
C TRP A 56 -5.27 0.90 -2.53
N PHE A 57 -4.02 1.19 -2.19
CA PHE A 57 -3.33 2.41 -2.63
C PHE A 57 -3.27 2.48 -4.16
N SER A 58 -2.84 1.41 -4.83
CA SER A 58 -2.82 1.35 -6.29
C SER A 58 -4.20 1.61 -6.89
N ARG A 59 -5.25 0.95 -6.38
CA ARG A 59 -6.63 1.15 -6.87
C ARG A 59 -7.13 2.58 -6.67
N ILE A 60 -6.79 3.20 -5.55
CA ILE A 60 -7.17 4.60 -5.27
C ILE A 60 -6.42 5.55 -6.20
N THR A 61 -5.14 5.32 -6.45
CA THR A 61 -4.34 6.17 -7.36
C THR A 61 -4.74 6.03 -8.82
N GLU A 62 -5.23 4.86 -9.26
CA GLU A 62 -5.77 4.66 -10.62
C GLU A 62 -7.06 5.48 -10.87
N LEU A 63 -7.75 5.90 -9.82
CA LEU A 63 -9.01 6.65 -9.90
C LEU A 63 -8.82 8.17 -9.76
N MET A 64 -7.58 8.65 -9.61
CA MET A 64 -7.26 10.08 -9.48
C MET A 64 -6.82 10.71 -10.80
#